data_AF-A0A1S3XGL4-F1
#
_entry.id   AF-A0A1S3XGL4-F1
#
_cell.length_a   1.000
_cell.length_b   1.000
_cell.length_c   1.000
_cell.angle_alpha   90.00
_cell.angle_beta   90.00
_cell.angle_gamma   90.00
#
_symmetry.space_group_name_H-M   'P 1'
#
loop_
_entity.id
_entity.type
_entity.pdbx_description
1 polymer ?
#
loop_
_entity_poly.entity_id
_entity_poly.type
_entity_poly.pdbx_seq_one_letter_code
_entity_poly.pdbx_strand_id
1 'polypeptide(L)'
;MISKDGILLNQGKYALGLISDLGLSDARPVTTPLEVNLKLTTIDYDECVGGVNDCVLEDITTYQKLIGRLLYFTITRPYISFEVQVLSQFMQRPKTSYWNATLRLVKYIKIHQDKDCC
;
A
#
# COMPACT_ATOMS: atom_id res chain seq x y z
N MET A 1 5.01 13.20 26.11
CA MET A 1 5.75 14.48 25.93
C MET A 1 5.36 15.10 24.60
N ILE A 2 5.51 16.44 24.51
CA ILE A 2 5.18 17.42 23.43
C ILE A 2 3.77 18.02 23.64
N SER A 3 3.54 19.27 24.09
CA SER A 3 4.20 20.62 24.12
C SER A 3 3.83 21.58 22.98
N LYS A 4 3.73 22.87 23.33
CA LYS A 4 2.74 23.89 22.90
C LYS A 4 2.80 24.42 21.45
N ASP A 5 3.77 24.02 20.63
CA ASP A 5 3.84 24.35 19.18
C ASP A 5 4.30 23.15 18.32
N GLY A 6 4.15 21.92 18.84
CA GLY A 6 4.59 20.71 18.13
C GLY A 6 3.47 20.06 17.31
N ILE A 7 3.72 19.80 16.03
CA ILE A 7 2.86 18.92 15.22
C ILE A 7 2.85 17.54 15.89
N LEU A 8 1.77 17.24 16.61
CA LEU A 8 1.52 15.91 17.14
C LEU A 8 1.17 15.00 15.95
N LEU A 9 2.16 14.26 15.44
CA LEU A 9 1.99 13.31 14.36
C LEU A 9 1.16 12.12 14.87
N ASN A 10 -0.16 12.26 14.85
CA ASN A 10 -1.06 11.16 15.15
C ASN A 10 -1.06 10.19 13.95
N GLN A 11 -0.51 8.99 14.14
CA GLN A 11 -0.48 7.94 13.12
C GLN A 11 -1.86 7.63 12.54
N GLY A 12 -2.92 7.78 13.34
CA GLY A 12 -4.31 7.70 12.90
C GLY A 12 -4.62 8.74 11.82
N LYS A 13 -4.24 10.00 12.06
CA LYS A 13 -4.43 11.09 11.08
C LYS A 13 -3.64 10.85 9.80
N TYR A 14 -2.43 10.29 9.89
CA TYR A 14 -1.62 10.00 8.70
C TYR A 14 -2.27 8.94 7.80
N ALA A 15 -2.73 7.84 8.38
CA ALA A 15 -3.40 6.78 7.61
C ALA A 15 -4.77 7.20 7.10
N LEU A 16 -5.56 7.97 7.87
CA LEU A 16 -6.80 8.56 7.38
C LEU A 16 -6.55 9.50 6.20
N GLY A 17 -5.48 10.32 6.26
CA GLY A 17 -5.04 11.13 5.12
C GLY A 17 -4.66 10.27 3.91
N LEU A 18 -3.92 9.18 4.11
CA LEU A 18 -3.56 8.24 3.04
C LEU A 18 -4.79 7.61 2.37
N ILE A 19 -5.78 7.21 3.16
CA ILE A 19 -7.04 6.62 2.68
C ILE A 19 -7.86 7.66 1.91
N SER A 20 -7.94 8.89 2.43
CA SER A 20 -8.68 10.00 1.81
C SER A 20 -8.06 10.44 0.48
N ASP A 21 -6.74 10.56 0.42
CA ASP A 21 -6.01 10.94 -0.81
C ASP A 21 -6.24 9.95 -1.96
N LEU A 22 -6.52 8.68 -1.63
CA LEU A 22 -6.81 7.63 -2.60
C LEU A 22 -8.31 7.46 -2.88
N GLY A 23 -9.18 8.29 -2.27
CA GLY A 23 -10.63 8.15 -2.39
C GLY A 23 -11.18 6.84 -1.82
N LEU A 24 -10.44 6.20 -0.90
CA LEU A 24 -10.80 4.91 -0.31
C LEU A 24 -11.57 5.04 1.01
N SER A 25 -12.01 6.24 1.37
CA SER A 25 -12.76 6.52 2.59
C SER A 25 -14.03 5.65 2.70
N ASP A 26 -14.75 5.44 1.59
CA ASP A 26 -15.95 4.60 1.55
C ASP A 26 -15.67 3.15 1.09
N ALA A 27 -14.40 2.81 0.84
CA ALA A 27 -14.05 1.48 0.38
C ALA A 27 -14.33 0.42 1.45
N ARG A 28 -14.80 -0.74 1.00
CA ARG A 28 -15.00 -1.90 1.87
C ARG A 28 -13.68 -2.34 2.49
N PRO A 29 -13.62 -2.52 3.82
CA PRO A 29 -12.44 -3.04 4.49
C PRO A 29 -12.10 -4.46 4.01
N VAL A 30 -10.82 -4.79 4.01
CA VAL A 30 -10.32 -6.13 3.61
C VAL A 30 -9.55 -6.75 4.76
N THR A 31 -9.82 -8.01 5.10
CA THR A 31 -9.23 -8.71 6.25
C THR A 31 -7.86 -9.30 5.98
N THR A 32 -7.43 -9.38 4.72
CA THR A 32 -6.10 -9.87 4.35
C THR A 32 -5.29 -8.77 3.66
N PRO A 33 -3.99 -8.64 4.00
CA PRO A 33 -3.15 -7.57 3.45
C PRO A 33 -2.77 -7.82 1.99
N LEU A 34 -2.60 -9.09 1.58
CA LEU A 34 -2.39 -9.53 0.20
C LEU A 34 -3.36 -10.67 -0.17
N GLU A 35 -3.48 -10.97 -1.46
CA GLU A 35 -4.23 -12.13 -1.96
C GLU A 35 -3.37 -13.40 -1.90
N VAL A 36 -3.97 -14.50 -1.46
CA VAL A 36 -3.28 -15.80 -1.21
C VAL A 36 -2.71 -16.42 -2.50
N ASN A 37 -3.19 -16.01 -3.67
CA ASN A 37 -2.74 -16.50 -4.98
C ASN A 37 -2.14 -15.39 -5.86
N LEU A 38 -1.68 -14.29 -5.26
CA LEU A 38 -1.11 -13.18 -6.01
C LEU A 38 0.26 -13.59 -6.58
N LYS A 39 0.31 -13.86 -7.88
CA LYS A 39 1.57 -14.05 -8.60
C LYS A 39 2.19 -12.67 -8.89
N LEU A 40 3.13 -12.27 -8.05
CA LEU A 40 3.96 -11.08 -8.28
C LEU A 40 5.19 -11.48 -9.09
N THR A 41 5.09 -11.44 -10.42
CA THR A 41 6.13 -11.86 -11.36
C THR A 41 6.71 -10.67 -12.11
N THR A 42 8.02 -10.61 -12.36
CA THR A 42 8.60 -9.51 -13.14
C THR A 42 8.02 -9.45 -14.56
N ILE A 43 8.12 -8.29 -15.22
CA ILE A 43 7.72 -8.17 -16.63
C ILE A 43 8.52 -9.15 -17.49
N ASP A 44 9.83 -9.21 -17.27
CA ASP A 44 10.73 -10.11 -18.01
C ASP A 44 10.32 -11.59 -17.85
N TYR A 45 9.83 -11.98 -16.66
CA TYR A 45 9.33 -13.34 -16.44
C TYR A 45 8.04 -13.60 -17.23
N ASP A 46 7.10 -12.66 -17.23
CA ASP A 46 5.83 -12.81 -17.94
C ASP A 46 6.01 -12.83 -19.46
N GLU A 47 6.95 -12.04 -19.98
CA GLU A 47 7.36 -12.07 -21.39
C GLU A 47 7.97 -13.43 -21.77
N CYS A 48 8.78 -14.04 -20.87
CA CYS A 48 9.36 -15.37 -21.10
C CYS A 48 8.34 -16.51 -21.06
N VAL A 49 7.31 -16.41 -20.20
CA VAL A 49 6.30 -17.46 -19.99
C VAL A 49 5.09 -17.31 -20.93
N GLY A 50 4.95 -16.15 -21.61
CA GLY A 50 3.92 -15.91 -22.62
C GLY A 50 2.48 -15.94 -22.09
N GLY A 51 2.30 -15.72 -20.78
CA GLY A 51 1.11 -16.22 -20.07
C GLY A 51 0.38 -15.26 -19.15
N VAL A 52 0.72 -13.97 -19.08
CA VAL A 52 0.07 -13.05 -18.13
C VAL A 52 -0.42 -11.78 -18.83
N ASN A 53 -1.73 -11.61 -18.87
CA ASN A 53 -2.41 -10.37 -19.32
C ASN A 53 -2.36 -9.29 -18.22
N ASP A 54 -1.18 -8.96 -17.71
CA ASP A 54 -1.02 -7.89 -16.72
C ASP A 54 -0.24 -6.73 -17.33
N CYS A 55 -0.96 -5.63 -17.57
CA CYS A 55 -0.41 -4.45 -18.23
C CYS A 55 0.47 -3.66 -17.27
N VAL A 56 1.55 -3.10 -17.83
CA VAL A 56 2.38 -2.11 -17.14
C VAL A 56 1.52 -0.89 -16.78
N LEU A 57 1.67 -0.41 -15.56
CA LEU A 57 0.98 0.77 -15.07
C LEU A 57 1.52 2.03 -15.77
N GLU A 58 0.63 2.82 -16.35
CA GLU A 58 1.00 4.05 -17.07
C GLU A 58 1.55 5.12 -16.11
N ASP A 59 0.91 5.31 -14.95
CA ASP A 59 1.36 6.27 -13.94
C ASP A 59 2.23 5.60 -12.85
N ILE A 60 3.49 5.42 -13.19
CA ILE A 60 4.53 4.90 -12.28
C ILE A 60 4.73 5.84 -11.07
N THR A 61 4.57 7.15 -11.26
CA THR A 61 4.87 8.13 -10.21
C THR A 61 3.89 8.05 -9.05
N THR A 62 2.61 7.82 -9.35
CA THR A 62 1.58 7.64 -8.32
C THR A 62 1.83 6.36 -7.52
N TYR A 63 2.24 5.27 -8.18
CA TYR A 63 2.64 4.05 -7.48
C TYR A 63 3.83 4.29 -6.55
N GLN A 64 4.90 4.91 -7.04
CA GLN A 64 6.11 5.17 -6.25
C GLN A 64 5.84 6.09 -5.05
N LYS A 65 5.05 7.14 -5.23
CA LYS A 65 4.62 8.04 -4.14
C LYS A 65 3.85 7.26 -3.07
N LEU A 66 2.93 6.39 -3.48
CA LEU A 66 2.14 5.59 -2.54
C LEU A 66 3.02 4.61 -1.75
N ILE A 67 3.91 3.87 -2.43
CA ILE A 67 4.83 2.98 -1.72
C ILE A 67 5.77 3.76 -0.80
N GLY A 68 6.24 4.95 -1.19
CA GLY A 68 7.06 5.80 -0.31
C GLY A 68 6.34 6.20 0.98
N ARG A 69 5.05 6.54 0.88
CA ARG A 69 4.20 6.82 2.05
C ARG A 69 3.96 5.59 2.91
N LEU A 70 3.74 4.42 2.30
CA LEU A 70 3.61 3.15 3.01
C LEU A 70 4.92 2.75 3.71
N LEU A 71 6.07 2.98 3.08
CA LEU A 71 7.38 2.74 3.67
C LEU A 71 7.59 3.62 4.90
N TYR A 72 7.23 4.90 4.83
CA TYR A 72 7.22 5.78 6.00
C TYR A 72 6.28 5.26 7.09
N PHE A 73 5.10 4.76 6.72
CA PHE A 73 4.14 4.20 7.67
C PHE A 73 4.68 2.97 8.41
N THR A 74 5.42 2.08 7.71
CA THR A 74 6.01 0.87 8.31
C THR A 74 7.01 1.14 9.42
N ILE A 75 7.70 2.30 9.40
CA ILE A 75 8.61 2.73 10.48
C ILE A 75 7.89 2.75 11.82
N THR A 76 6.63 3.17 11.82
CA THR A 76 5.82 3.31 13.03
C THR A 76 4.94 2.09 13.32
N ARG A 77 4.64 1.29 12.29
CA ARG A 77 3.72 0.15 12.38
C ARG A 77 4.23 -1.02 11.53
N PRO A 78 5.07 -1.92 12.08
CA PRO A 78 5.77 -2.94 11.31
C PRO A 78 4.88 -4.11 10.84
N TYR A 79 3.59 -4.14 11.22
CA TYR A 79 2.67 -5.23 10.90
C TYR A 79 2.37 -5.41 9.41
N ILE A 80 2.67 -4.40 8.57
CA ILE A 80 2.54 -4.48 7.10
C ILE A 80 3.89 -4.43 6.37
N SER A 81 5.01 -4.49 7.11
CA SER A 81 6.34 -4.28 6.53
C SER A 81 6.67 -5.30 5.46
N PHE A 82 6.24 -6.54 5.64
CA PHE A 82 6.47 -7.61 4.68
C PHE A 82 5.83 -7.29 3.32
N GLU A 83 4.56 -6.90 3.33
CA GLU A 83 3.77 -6.61 2.14
C GLU A 83 4.29 -5.36 1.43
N VAL A 84 4.64 -4.32 2.18
CA VAL A 84 5.24 -3.11 1.62
C VAL A 84 6.61 -3.42 1.01
N GLN A 85 7.43 -4.24 1.67
CA GLN A 85 8.75 -4.61 1.17
C GLN A 85 8.64 -5.42 -0.13
N VAL A 86 7.72 -6.37 -0.23
CA VAL A 86 7.46 -7.12 -1.47
C VAL A 86 7.02 -6.20 -2.60
N LEU A 87 6.07 -5.29 -2.36
CA LEU A 87 5.58 -4.35 -3.37
C LEU A 87 6.67 -3.33 -3.80
N SER A 88 7.58 -2.97 -2.89
CA SER A 88 8.67 -2.03 -3.18
C SER A 88 9.69 -2.56 -4.19
N GLN A 89 9.80 -3.88 -4.36
CA GLN A 89 10.70 -4.51 -5.34
C GLN A 89 10.32 -4.15 -6.78
N PHE A 90 9.07 -3.76 -7.03
CA PHE A 90 8.52 -3.54 -8.36
C PHE A 90 8.30 -2.06 -8.72
N MET A 91 9.01 -1.13 -8.06
CA MET A 91 8.87 0.32 -8.28
C MET A 91 9.32 0.82 -9.67
N GLN A 92 10.22 0.11 -10.34
CA GLN A 92 10.81 0.56 -11.60
C GLN A 92 9.85 0.42 -12.78
N ARG A 93 9.10 -0.69 -12.81
CA ARG A 93 8.09 -0.98 -13.84
C ARG A 93 6.89 -1.67 -13.19
N PRO A 94 6.04 -0.91 -12.46
CA PRO A 94 4.90 -1.49 -11.78
C PRO A 94 3.85 -1.99 -12.79
N LYS A 95 3.14 -3.04 -12.42
CA LYS A 95 1.99 -3.57 -13.17
C LYS A 95 0.67 -3.19 -12.51
N THR A 96 -0.42 -3.38 -13.24
CA THR A 96 -1.76 -3.09 -12.75
C THR A 96 -2.13 -3.98 -11.55
N SER A 97 -1.69 -5.25 -11.54
CA SER A 97 -1.86 -6.12 -10.38
C SER A 97 -1.20 -5.58 -9.12
N TYR A 98 -0.02 -4.95 -9.24
CA TYR A 98 0.72 -4.39 -8.10
C TYR A 98 0.01 -3.18 -7.53
N TRP A 99 -0.50 -2.32 -8.40
CA TRP A 99 -1.32 -1.20 -7.98
C TRP A 99 -2.56 -1.67 -7.19
N ASN A 100 -3.28 -2.67 -7.71
CA ASN A 100 -4.44 -3.24 -7.04
C ASN A 100 -4.08 -3.86 -5.68
N ALA A 101 -2.94 -4.54 -5.60
CA ALA A 101 -2.41 -5.10 -4.35
C ALA A 101 -2.06 -4.00 -3.33
N THR A 102 -1.44 -2.91 -3.76
CA THR A 102 -1.14 -1.75 -2.91
C THR A 102 -2.43 -1.09 -2.39
N LEU A 103 -3.45 -0.92 -3.25
CA LEU A 103 -4.75 -0.41 -2.82
C LEU A 103 -5.45 -1.35 -1.82
N ARG A 104 -5.33 -2.67 -2.01
CA ARG A 104 -5.84 -3.67 -1.06
C ARG A 104 -5.16 -3.53 0.31
N LEU A 105 -3.84 -3.33 0.32
CA LEU A 105 -3.09 -3.11 1.56
C LEU A 105 -3.57 -1.85 2.29
N VAL A 106 -3.85 -0.76 1.57
CA VAL A 106 -4.42 0.46 2.18
C VAL A 106 -5.80 0.19 2.80
N LYS A 107 -6.66 -0.61 2.14
CA LYS A 107 -7.97 -1.02 2.70
C LYS A 107 -7.82 -1.89 3.94
N TYR A 108 -6.74 -2.67 4.05
CA TYR A 108 -6.43 -3.46 5.24
C TYR A 108 -6.02 -2.56 6.42
N ILE A 109 -5.20 -1.54 6.18
CA ILE A 109 -4.79 -0.55 7.21
C ILE A 109 -6.02 0.11 7.84
N LYS A 110 -7.07 0.39 7.05
CA LYS A 110 -8.34 0.96 7.54
C LYS A 110 -8.99 0.12 8.65
N ILE A 111 -8.95 -1.22 8.58
CA ILE A 111 -9.52 -2.08 9.64
C ILE A 111 -8.76 -1.91 10.95
N HIS A 112 -7.43 -1.84 10.86
CA HIS A 112 -6.57 -1.81 12.03
C HIS A 112 -6.47 -0.42 12.68
N GLN A 113 -6.99 0.63 12.03
CA GLN A 113 -7.09 1.97 12.58
C GLN A 113 -8.28 2.14 13.54
N ASP A 114 -9.39 1.45 13.26
CA ASP A 114 -10.63 1.58 14.03
C ASP A 114 -10.52 0.94 15.43
N LYS A 115 -9.63 -0.05 15.58
CA LYS A 115 -9.46 -0.82 16.82
C LYS A 115 -8.59 -0.16 17.90
N ASP A 116 -7.87 0.91 17.58
CA ASP A 116 -7.03 1.62 18.55
C ASP A 116 -7.82 2.66 19.37
N CYS A 117 -9.16 2.71 19.22
CA CYS A 117 -10.05 3.65 19.92
C CYS A 117 -10.91 3.02 21.02
N CYS A 118 -10.56 1.83 21.51
CA CYS A 118 -11.17 1.20 22.69
C CYS A 118 -10.15 1.03 23.82
#